data_AF-A0A2V9U1H0-F1
#
_entry.id   AF-A0A2V9U1H0-F1
#
_cell.length_a   1.000
_cell.length_b   1.000
_cell.length_c   1.000
_cell.angle_alpha   90.00
_cell.angle_beta   90.00
_cell.angle_gamma   90.00
#
_symmetry.space_group_name_H-M   'P 1'
#
loop_
_entity.id
_entity.type
_entity.pdbx_description
1 polymer ?
#
loop_
_entity_poly.entity_id
_entity_poly.type
_entity_poly.pdbx_seq_one_letter_code
_entity_poly.pdbx_strand_id
1 'polypeptide(L)'
;MASFRLIGYVVLNTLAALLGPVVLSSSLPPFHPHTGLGIIQKAWITSIVFAGFLGVVAVRAVRLNAAKTAEWAWVIPAVIFSWTALSYTLTRSTGFATHFSGYDCAIGLQKHDCTEFLAVTIPLVRGLSYSAAARLASRNAARSAEGNDRAI
;
A
#
# COMPACT_ATOMS: atom_id res chain seq x y z
N MET A 1 -15.08 -24.82 -3.92
CA MET A 1 -13.62 -24.73 -4.19
C MET A 1 -13.18 -23.40 -4.82
N ALA A 2 -13.97 -22.75 -5.69
CA ALA A 2 -13.58 -21.48 -6.33
C ALA A 2 -13.39 -20.29 -5.36
N SER A 3 -14.24 -20.18 -4.33
CA SER A 3 -14.17 -19.07 -3.36
C SER A 3 -12.89 -19.07 -2.51
N PHE A 4 -12.38 -20.25 -2.13
CA PHE A 4 -11.11 -20.38 -1.40
C PHE A 4 -9.91 -19.90 -2.21
N ARG A 5 -9.90 -20.16 -3.52
CA ARG A 5 -8.86 -19.65 -4.42
C ARG A 5 -8.90 -18.12 -4.50
N LEU A 6 -10.10 -17.55 -4.58
CA LEU A 6 -10.30 -16.10 -4.69
C LEU A 6 -9.84 -15.37 -3.42
N ILE A 7 -10.23 -15.88 -2.25
CA ILE A 7 -9.75 -15.40 -0.94
C ILE A 7 -8.23 -15.53 -0.84
N GLY A 8 -7.68 -16.69 -1.24
CA GLY A 8 -6.24 -16.92 -1.26
C GLY A 8 -5.49 -15.88 -2.10
N TYR A 9 -5.99 -15.53 -3.28
CA TYR A 9 -5.37 -14.48 -4.11
C TYR A 9 -5.47 -13.08 -3.48
N VAL A 10 -6.60 -12.74 -2.84
CA VAL A 10 -6.73 -11.45 -2.14
C VAL A 10 -5.73 -11.36 -0.99
N VAL A 11 -5.60 -12.42 -0.19
CA VAL A 11 -4.62 -12.47 0.91
C VAL A 11 -3.20 -12.38 0.38
N LEU A 12 -2.86 -13.12 -0.68
CA LEU A 12 -1.52 -13.10 -1.27
C LEU A 12 -1.16 -11.72 -1.84
N ASN A 13 -2.09 -11.08 -2.56
CA ASN A 13 -1.88 -9.73 -3.08
C ASN A 13 -1.76 -8.68 -1.96
N THR A 14 -2.53 -8.84 -0.88
CA THR A 14 -2.41 -7.99 0.31
C THR A 14 -1.04 -8.17 0.97
N LEU A 15 -0.59 -9.42 1.15
CA LEU A 15 0.74 -9.72 1.68
C LEU A 15 1.85 -9.16 0.78
N ALA A 16 1.72 -9.30 -0.54
CA ALA A 16 2.67 -8.73 -1.49
C ALA A 16 2.73 -7.20 -1.42
N ALA A 17 1.57 -6.53 -1.31
CA ALA A 17 1.50 -5.09 -1.16
C ALA A 17 2.14 -4.60 0.16
N LEU A 18 2.02 -5.37 1.24
CA LEU A 18 2.53 -5.00 2.55
C LEU A 18 4.02 -5.33 2.75
N LEU A 19 4.41 -6.57 2.44
CA LEU A 19 5.76 -7.11 2.68
C LEU A 19 6.73 -6.79 1.55
N GLY A 20 6.26 -6.74 0.31
CA GLY A 20 7.10 -6.49 -0.85
C GLY A 20 7.91 -5.20 -0.77
N PRO A 21 7.31 -4.05 -0.39
CA PRO A 21 8.06 -2.81 -0.17
C PRO A 21 9.11 -2.91 0.94
N VAL A 22 8.87 -3.71 1.98
CA VAL A 22 9.85 -3.92 3.08
C VAL A 22 11.07 -4.65 2.54
N VAL A 23 10.87 -5.77 1.85
CA VAL A 23 11.93 -6.61 1.27
C VAL A 23 12.75 -5.84 0.22
N LEU A 24 12.08 -5.04 -0.61
CA LEU A 24 12.75 -4.19 -1.59
C LEU A 24 13.55 -3.07 -0.92
N SER A 25 12.98 -2.46 0.13
CA SER A 25 13.66 -1.38 0.87
C SER A 25 14.86 -1.87 1.68
N SER A 26 14.86 -3.10 2.20
CA SER A 26 15.98 -3.68 2.94
C SER A 26 17.18 -4.02 2.05
N SER A 27 16.95 -4.13 0.73
CA SER A 27 18.01 -4.38 -0.25
C SER A 27 18.71 -3.10 -0.71
N LEU A 28 18.18 -1.92 -0.34
CA LEU A 28 18.82 -0.64 -0.62
C LEU A 28 19.88 -0.31 0.44
N PRO A 29 20.97 0.38 0.06
CA PRO A 29 21.96 0.83 1.03
C PRO A 29 21.29 1.67 2.13
N PRO A 30 21.76 1.56 3.38
CA PRO A 30 21.14 2.22 4.52
C PRO A 30 21.23 3.74 4.36
N PHE A 31 20.14 4.33 3.88
CA PHE A 31 19.94 5.77 3.93
C PHE A 31 19.65 6.14 5.37
N HIS A 32 20.55 6.92 5.99
CA HIS A 32 20.45 7.41 7.36
C HIS A 32 19.86 8.82 7.35
N PRO A 33 18.53 8.98 7.42
CA PRO A 33 17.95 10.31 7.59
C PRO A 33 18.38 10.90 8.94
N HIS A 34 18.98 12.08 8.90
CA HIS A 34 19.43 12.81 10.10
C HIS A 34 18.29 13.53 10.84
N THR A 35 17.05 13.42 10.34
CA THR A 35 15.86 14.08 10.91
C THR A 35 14.65 13.14 10.91
N GLY A 36 13.74 13.30 11.88
CA GLY A 36 12.50 12.52 11.95
C GLY A 36 11.61 12.72 10.72
N LEU A 37 11.62 13.92 10.14
CA LEU A 37 10.91 14.24 8.90
C LEU A 37 11.48 13.46 7.70
N GLY A 38 12.80 13.26 7.65
CA GLY A 38 13.45 12.44 6.63
C GLY A 38 13.08 10.95 6.72
N ILE A 39 12.84 10.43 7.92
CA ILE A 39 12.35 9.05 8.11
C ILE A 39 10.97 8.88 7.50
N ILE A 40 10.06 9.82 7.77
CA ILE A 40 8.68 9.79 7.28
C ILE A 40 8.65 9.93 5.76
N GLN A 41 9.37 10.91 5.22
CA GLN A 41 9.41 11.13 3.78
C GLN A 41 9.96 9.91 3.03
N LYS A 42 11.02 9.27 3.56
CA LYS A 42 11.55 8.00 3.04
C LYS A 42 10.48 6.90 3.09
N ALA A 43 9.76 6.77 4.21
CA ALA A 43 8.73 5.74 4.36
C ALA A 43 7.56 5.93 3.37
N TRP A 44 7.13 7.16 3.13
CA TRP A 44 6.11 7.49 2.13
C TRP A 44 6.57 7.16 0.70
N ILE A 45 7.73 7.68 0.29
CA ILE A 45 8.24 7.52 -1.08
C ILE A 45 8.50 6.05 -1.40
N THR A 46 9.22 5.33 -0.53
CA THR A 46 9.53 3.91 -0.77
C THR A 46 8.26 3.07 -0.80
N SER A 47 7.29 3.35 0.08
CA SER A 47 6.01 2.64 0.10
C SER A 47 5.21 2.86 -1.18
N ILE A 48 5.09 4.09 -1.67
CA ILE A 48 4.34 4.38 -2.90
C ILE A 48 5.03 3.75 -4.11
N VAL A 49 6.34 3.97 -4.26
CA VAL A 49 7.11 3.52 -5.44
C VAL A 49 7.15 2.00 -5.53
N PHE A 50 7.52 1.31 -4.45
CA PHE A 50 7.64 -0.14 -4.47
C PHE A 50 6.29 -0.84 -4.54
N ALA A 51 5.28 -0.35 -3.80
CA ALA A 51 3.95 -0.95 -3.88
C ALA A 51 3.32 -0.71 -5.27
N GLY A 52 3.49 0.48 -5.85
CA GLY A 52 3.06 0.76 -7.21
C GLY A 52 3.74 -0.15 -8.23
N PHE A 53 5.06 -0.33 -8.15
CA PHE A 53 5.80 -1.24 -9.02
C PHE A 53 5.30 -2.69 -8.92
N LEU A 54 5.11 -3.19 -7.70
CA LEU A 54 4.57 -4.53 -7.47
C LEU A 54 3.14 -4.68 -8.00
N GLY A 55 2.32 -3.63 -7.92
CA GLY A 55 0.97 -3.62 -8.49
C GLY A 55 0.98 -3.79 -10.01
N VAL A 56 1.90 -3.10 -10.71
CA VAL A 56 2.08 -3.27 -12.16
C VAL A 56 2.58 -4.68 -12.50
N VAL A 57 3.59 -5.17 -11.77
CA VAL A 57 4.15 -6.50 -11.98
C VAL A 57 3.10 -7.58 -11.77
N ALA A 58 2.28 -7.48 -10.73
CA ALA A 58 1.22 -8.44 -10.46
C ALA A 58 0.21 -8.55 -11.60
N VAL A 59 -0.18 -7.43 -12.22
CA VAL A 59 -1.10 -7.45 -13.37
C VAL A 59 -0.44 -8.01 -14.63
N ARG A 60 0.86 -7.78 -14.83
CA ARG A 60 1.57 -8.31 -16.00
C ARG A 60 1.98 -9.78 -15.86
N ALA A 61 2.30 -10.22 -14.65
CA ALA A 61 2.77 -11.58 -14.38
C ALA A 61 1.62 -12.56 -14.12
N VAL A 62 0.46 -12.09 -13.66
CA VAL A 62 -0.66 -12.93 -13.24
C VAL A 62 -1.85 -12.79 -14.19
N ARG A 63 -2.53 -13.90 -14.49
CA ARG A 63 -3.73 -13.94 -15.35
C ARG A 63 -4.80 -12.93 -14.87
N LEU A 64 -5.56 -12.37 -15.82
CA LEU A 64 -6.59 -11.33 -15.62
C LEU A 64 -7.54 -11.55 -14.41
N ASN A 65 -7.90 -12.80 -14.11
CA ASN A 65 -8.80 -13.10 -12.98
C ASN A 65 -8.16 -12.84 -11.60
N ALA A 66 -6.85 -13.05 -11.46
CA ALA A 66 -6.13 -12.71 -10.23
C ALA A 66 -5.54 -11.28 -10.28
N ALA A 67 -5.50 -10.64 -11.46
CA ALA A 67 -5.28 -9.20 -11.56
C ALA A 67 -6.47 -8.40 -10.99
N LYS A 68 -7.72 -8.87 -11.18
CA LYS A 68 -8.91 -8.24 -10.57
C LYS A 68 -8.87 -8.24 -9.04
N THR A 69 -8.28 -9.25 -8.42
CA THR A 69 -8.17 -9.32 -6.95
C THR A 69 -7.10 -8.38 -6.39
N ALA A 70 -6.10 -8.00 -7.19
CA ALA A 70 -5.09 -7.00 -6.83
C ALA A 70 -5.71 -5.59 -6.60
N GLU A 71 -6.84 -5.30 -7.24
CA GLU A 71 -7.60 -4.06 -7.06
C GLU A 71 -8.27 -3.94 -5.68
N TRP A 72 -8.40 -5.05 -4.95
CA TRP A 72 -9.04 -5.12 -3.64
C TRP A 72 -8.04 -5.31 -2.49
N ALA A 73 -6.74 -5.31 -2.78
CA ALA A 73 -5.70 -5.45 -1.76
C ALA A 73 -5.71 -4.30 -0.73
N TRP A 74 -6.28 -3.14 -1.07
CA TRP A 74 -6.45 -2.01 -0.15
C TRP A 74 -7.56 -2.20 0.90
N VAL A 75 -8.49 -3.15 0.72
CA VAL A 75 -9.66 -3.31 1.60
C VAL A 75 -9.25 -3.68 3.02
N ILE A 76 -8.35 -4.65 3.17
CA ILE A 76 -7.89 -5.10 4.51
C ILE A 76 -7.18 -3.94 5.24
N PRO A 77 -6.18 -3.26 4.64
CA PRO A 77 -5.60 -2.06 5.23
C PRO A 77 -6.61 -0.95 5.55
N ALA A 78 -7.61 -0.73 4.70
CA ALA A 78 -8.62 0.30 4.91
C ALA A 78 -9.57 -0.01 6.07
N VAL A 79 -9.94 -1.29 6.25
CA VAL A 79 -10.75 -1.72 7.40
C VAL A 79 -9.97 -1.51 8.70
N ILE A 80 -8.69 -1.92 8.72
CA ILE A 80 -7.82 -1.73 9.89
C ILE A 80 -7.66 -0.23 10.18
N PHE A 81 -7.35 0.57 9.15
CA PHE A 81 -7.22 2.02 9.30
C PHE A 81 -8.51 2.66 9.84
N SER A 82 -9.65 2.32 9.26
CA SER A 82 -10.96 2.87 9.69
C SER A 82 -11.26 2.50 11.14
N TRP A 83 -10.98 1.26 11.54
CA TRP A 83 -11.16 0.82 12.92
C TRP A 83 -10.26 1.61 13.88
N THR A 84 -8.97 1.74 13.56
CA THR A 84 -8.01 2.48 14.39
C THR A 84 -8.32 3.97 14.45
N ALA A 85 -8.73 4.57 13.33
CA ALA A 85 -9.17 5.95 13.24
C ALA A 85 -10.39 6.18 14.12
N LEU A 86 -11.37 5.27 14.07
CA LEU A 86 -12.56 5.34 14.92
C LEU A 86 -12.17 5.24 16.40
N SER A 87 -11.36 4.26 16.79
CA SER A 87 -10.90 4.14 18.18
C SER A 87 -10.11 5.36 18.65
N TYR A 88 -9.32 5.97 17.76
CA TYR A 88 -8.57 7.18 18.06
C TYR A 88 -9.53 8.35 18.29
N THR A 89 -10.53 8.56 17.42
CA THR A 89 -11.52 9.64 17.60
C THR A 89 -12.39 9.46 18.85
N LEU A 90 -12.63 8.23 19.28
CA LEU A 90 -13.37 7.93 20.51
C LEU A 90 -12.55 8.16 21.79
N THR A 91 -11.22 8.04 21.70
CA THR A 91 -10.31 8.16 22.86
C THR A 91 -9.59 9.51 22.94
N ARG A 92 -9.43 10.21 21.81
CA ARG A 92 -8.78 11.52 21.69
C ARG A 92 -9.53 12.40 20.67
N SER A 93 -9.77 13.66 21.03
CA SER A 93 -10.54 14.60 20.20
C SER A 93 -9.69 15.56 19.35
N THR A 94 -8.36 15.57 19.50
CA THR A 94 -7.46 16.50 18.81
C THR A 94 -6.28 15.78 18.18
N GLY A 95 -5.67 16.37 17.14
CA GLY A 95 -4.43 15.86 16.54
C GLY A 95 -4.59 14.71 15.55
N PHE A 96 -5.79 14.37 15.07
CA PHE A 96 -5.99 13.26 14.12
C PHE A 96 -5.09 13.36 12.88
N ALA A 97 -5.07 14.54 12.23
CA ALA A 97 -4.30 14.74 11.01
C ALA A 97 -2.78 14.70 11.26
N THR A 98 -2.30 15.21 12.39
CA THR A 98 -0.87 15.21 12.75
C THR A 98 -0.38 13.82 13.15
N HIS A 99 -1.24 13.03 13.80
CA HIS A 99 -0.97 11.67 14.21
C HIS A 99 -0.84 10.73 13.01
N PHE A 100 -1.84 10.72 12.13
CA PHE A 100 -1.85 9.83 10.96
C PHE A 100 -0.93 10.28 9.83
N SER A 101 -0.56 11.57 9.74
CA SER A 101 0.48 12.03 8.79
C SER A 101 1.90 11.66 9.22
N GLY A 102 2.09 11.27 10.48
CA GLY A 102 3.40 11.01 11.09
C GLY A 102 4.07 12.28 11.62
N TYR A 103 3.45 13.45 11.52
CA TYR A 103 4.04 14.72 11.98
C TYR A 103 4.40 14.68 13.48
N ASP A 104 3.54 14.07 14.31
CA ASP A 104 3.78 13.91 15.75
C ASP A 104 4.98 12.99 16.03
N CYS A 105 5.21 11.98 15.16
CA CYS A 105 6.41 11.15 15.17
C CYS A 105 7.69 11.94 14.81
N ALA A 106 7.61 12.92 13.89
CA ALA A 106 8.77 13.73 13.49
C ALA A 106 9.29 14.66 14.58
N ILE A 107 8.37 15.22 15.39
CA ILE A 107 8.68 16.28 16.36
C ILE A 107 8.94 15.71 17.75
N GLY A 108 8.14 14.73 18.19
CA GLY A 108 8.24 14.18 19.53
C GLY A 108 9.13 12.94 19.64
N LEU A 109 9.40 12.25 18.52
CA LEU A 109 10.00 10.90 18.48
C LEU A 109 9.36 9.93 19.50
N GLN A 110 8.08 10.15 19.83
CA GLN A 110 7.37 9.26 20.74
C GLN A 110 7.17 7.92 20.04
N LYS A 111 7.74 6.88 20.64
CA LYS A 111 7.76 5.53 20.08
C LYS A 111 6.36 5.03 19.71
N HIS A 112 5.34 5.42 20.49
CA HIS A 112 3.96 5.01 20.27
C HIS A 112 3.37 5.59 18.97
N ASP A 113 3.46 6.92 18.78
CA ASP A 113 2.88 7.60 17.61
C ASP A 113 3.60 7.21 16.30
N CYS A 114 4.92 7.00 16.35
CA CYS A 114 5.68 6.46 15.24
C CYS A 114 5.25 5.03 14.86
N THR A 115 4.95 4.20 15.86
CA THR A 115 4.55 2.80 15.63
C THR A 115 3.18 2.74 14.98
N GLU A 116 2.21 3.55 15.43
CA GLU A 116 0.87 3.57 14.81
C GLU A 116 0.91 4.09 13.38
N PHE A 117 1.68 5.15 13.11
CA PHE A 117 1.88 5.65 11.74
C PHE A 117 2.46 4.56 10.81
N LEU A 118 3.50 3.85 11.26
CA LEU A 118 4.15 2.80 10.46
C LEU A 118 3.30 1.52 10.36
N ALA A 119 2.48 1.21 11.36
CA ALA A 119 1.67 -0.01 11.40
C ALA A 119 0.28 0.15 10.77
N VAL A 120 -0.21 1.37 10.62
CA VAL A 120 -1.58 1.63 10.13
C VAL A 120 -1.56 2.48 8.85
N THR A 121 -0.98 3.68 8.89
CA THR A 121 -0.98 4.58 7.73
C THR A 121 -0.16 4.03 6.58
N ILE A 122 1.08 3.57 6.84
CA ILE A 122 1.95 3.06 5.78
C ILE A 122 1.35 1.83 5.06
N PRO A 123 0.81 0.82 5.76
CA PRO A 123 0.06 -0.28 5.13
C PRO A 123 -1.10 0.19 4.24
N LEU A 124 -1.88 1.18 4.68
CA LEU A 124 -2.96 1.75 3.88
C LEU A 124 -2.42 2.38 2.60
N VAL A 125 -1.38 3.21 2.70
CA VAL A 125 -0.74 3.88 1.55
C VAL A 125 -0.19 2.86 0.56
N ARG A 126 0.45 1.80 1.06
CA ARG A 126 0.94 0.69 0.21
C ARG A 126 -0.20 -0.02 -0.50
N GLY A 127 -1.26 -0.39 0.22
CA GLY A 127 -2.44 -1.04 -0.34
C GLY A 127 -3.10 -0.19 -1.42
N LEU A 128 -3.31 1.11 -1.15
CA LEU A 128 -3.89 2.05 -2.12
C LEU A 128 -3.01 2.22 -3.36
N SER A 129 -1.69 2.39 -3.18
CA SER A 129 -0.74 2.56 -4.28
C SER A 129 -0.67 1.32 -5.16
N TYR A 130 -0.64 0.14 -4.54
CA TYR A 130 -0.65 -1.15 -5.22
C TYR A 130 -1.94 -1.33 -6.03
N SER A 131 -3.11 -1.11 -5.43
CA SER A 131 -4.39 -1.26 -6.12
C SER A 131 -4.61 -0.21 -7.21
N ALA A 132 -4.15 1.04 -7.02
CA ALA A 132 -4.20 2.08 -8.04
C ALA A 132 -3.31 1.74 -9.24
N ALA A 133 -2.09 1.28 -8.99
CA ALA A 133 -1.17 0.87 -10.04
C ALA A 133 -1.68 -0.38 -10.80
N ALA A 134 -2.25 -1.35 -10.08
CA ALA A 134 -2.90 -2.51 -10.68
C ALA A 134 -4.07 -2.11 -11.59
N ARG A 135 -4.94 -1.19 -11.15
CA ARG A 135 -6.04 -0.67 -11.97
C ARG A 135 -5.57 0.05 -13.23
N LEU A 136 -4.51 0.86 -13.12
CA LEU A 136 -3.94 1.55 -14.27
C LEU A 136 -3.32 0.55 -15.25
N ALA A 137 -2.58 -0.43 -14.75
CA ALA A 137 -1.98 -1.47 -15.57
C ALA A 137 -3.04 -2.34 -16.28
N SER A 138 -4.12 -2.71 -15.60
CA SER A 138 -5.19 -3.53 -16.18
C SER A 138 -5.92 -2.79 -17.30
N ARG A 139 -6.20 -1.49 -17.12
CA ARG A 139 -6.81 -0.63 -18.15
C ARG A 139 -5.90 -0.47 -19.36
N ASN A 140 -4.60 -0.30 -19.15
CA ASN A 140 -3.64 -0.19 -20.26
C ASN A 140 -3.50 -1.50 -21.04
N ALA A 141 -3.51 -2.64 -20.35
CA ALA A 141 -3.47 -3.95 -20.99
C ALA A 141 -4.72 -4.22 -21.84
N ALA A 142 -5.91 -3.88 -21.32
CA ALA A 142 -7.17 -4.01 -22.06
C ALA A 142 -7.20 -3.13 -23.33
N ARG A 143 -6.75 -1.88 -23.23
CA ARG A 143 -6.65 -0.98 -24.39
C ARG A 143 -5.68 -1.48 -25.47
N SER A 144 -4.57 -2.10 -25.05
CA SER A 144 -3.57 -2.64 -25.98
C SER A 144 -4.13 -3.83 -26.77
N ALA A 145 -4.98 -4.65 -26.15
CA ALA A 145 -5.66 -5.75 -26.84
C ALA A 145 -6.68 -5.25 -27.87
N GLU A 146 -7.48 -4.24 -27.52
CA GLU A 146 -8.50 -3.68 -28.43
C GLU A 146 -7.89 -2.94 -29.63
N GLY A 147 -6.72 -2.31 -29.45
CA GLY A 147 -5.97 -1.69 -30.55
C GLY A 147 -5.37 -2.71 -31.52
N ASN A 148 -5.03 -3.92 -31.05
CA ASN A 148 -4.49 -4.99 -31.88
C ASN A 148 -5.57 -5.67 -32.74
N ASP A 149 -6.79 -5.82 -32.24
CA ASP A 149 -7.91 -6.41 -33.00
C ASP A 149 -8.43 -5.51 -34.13
N ARG A 150 -8.19 -4.19 -34.08
CA ARG A 150 -8.56 -3.25 -35.16
C ARG A 150 -7.52 -3.14 -36.27
N ALA A 151 -6.35 -3.75 -36.10
CA ALA A 151 -5.25 -3.68 -37.04
C ALA A 151 -5.17 -4.90 -37.98
N ILE A 152 -6.11 -5.85 -37.87
CA ILE A 152 -6.20 -7.09 -38.66
C ILE A 152 -7.40 -7.01 -39.60
#